data_AF-A0A450Z404-F1
#
_entry.id   AF-A0A450Z404-F1
#
_cell.length_a   1.000
_cell.length_b   1.000
_cell.length_c   1.000
_cell.angle_alpha   90.00
_cell.angle_beta   90.00
_cell.angle_gamma   90.00
#
_symmetry.space_group_name_H-M   'P 1'
#
loop_
_entity.id
_entity.type
_entity.pdbx_description
1 polymer ?
#
loop_
_entity_poly.entity_id
_entity_poly.type
_entity_poly.pdbx_seq_one_letter_code
_entity_poly.pdbx_strand_id
1 'polypeptide(L)' 'MAHTNGIESVWAVLKRGYNGVYHHMGTKHISRYVDEFTFRLNQGIVKVHTMSRIASIVGGMLGKRLTYRNLTGI' A
#
# COMPACT_ATOMS: atom_id res chain seq x y z
N MET A 1 -18.10 -22.32 11.18
CA MET A 1 -18.65 -21.61 10.00
C MET A 1 -17.56 -20.69 9.47
N ALA A 2 -17.05 -20.96 8.27
CA ALA A 2 -15.98 -20.17 7.64
C ALA A 2 -16.59 -19.30 6.53
N HIS A 3 -16.09 -18.07 6.37
CA HIS A 3 -16.58 -17.13 5.35
C HIS A 3 -15.41 -16.48 4.60
N THR A 4 -15.63 -16.18 3.31
CA THR A 4 -14.65 -15.58 2.40
C THR A 4 -14.77 -14.06 2.31
N ASN A 5 -15.76 -13.45 2.97
CA ASN A 5 -16.07 -12.02 2.88
C ASN A 5 -14.86 -11.11 3.17
N GLY A 6 -13.95 -11.54 4.06
CA GLY A 6 -12.72 -10.81 4.35
C GLY A 6 -11.81 -10.68 3.12
N ILE A 7 -11.46 -11.81 2.49
CA ILE A 7 -10.59 -11.82 1.32
C ILE A 7 -11.26 -11.18 0.10
N GLU A 8 -12.57 -11.34 -0.06
CA GLU A 8 -13.35 -10.68 -1.11
C GLU A 8 -13.32 -9.15 -0.99
N SER A 9 -13.44 -8.64 0.24
CA SER A 9 -13.32 -7.20 0.53
C SER A 9 -11.95 -6.65 0.17
N VAL A 10 -10.86 -7.38 0.47
CA VAL A 10 -9.49 -7.01 0.09
C VAL A 10 -9.39 -6.84 -1.44
N TRP A 11 -9.87 -7.82 -2.20
CA TRP A 11 -9.84 -7.77 -3.67
C TRP A 11 -10.72 -6.68 -4.26
N ALA A 12 -11.86 -6.39 -3.63
CA ALA A 12 -12.73 -5.30 -4.05
C ALA A 12 -12.04 -3.93 -3.92
N VAL A 13 -11.31 -3.70 -2.83
CA VAL A 13 -10.55 -2.46 -2.61
C VAL A 13 -9.38 -2.35 -3.59
N LEU A 14 -8.62 -3.43 -3.80
CA LEU A 14 -7.49 -3.44 -4.73
C LEU A 14 -7.92 -3.10 -6.17
N LYS A 15 -9.03 -3.70 -6.65
CA LYS A 15 -9.57 -3.42 -8.00
C LYS A 15 -10.03 -1.96 -8.16
N ARG A 16 -10.65 -1.37 -7.13
CA ARG A 16 -10.98 0.07 -7.14
C ARG A 16 -9.73 0.94 -7.19
N GLY A 17 -8.68 0.54 -6.46
CA GLY A 17 -7.36 1.14 -6.54
C GLY A 17 -6.80 1.14 -7.94
N TYR A 18 -6.78 -0.04 -8.58
CA TYR A 18 -6.31 -0.21 -9.95
C TYR A 18 -7.03 0.70 -10.95
N ASN A 19 -8.36 0.78 -10.89
CA ASN A 19 -9.12 1.59 -11.84
C ASN A 19 -9.09 3.10 -11.55
N GLY A 20 -8.97 3.51 -10.28
CA GLY A 20 -9.19 4.91 -9.87
C GLY A 20 -7.96 5.66 -9.36
N VAL A 21 -6.96 4.97 -8.84
CA VAL A 21 -5.77 5.59 -8.22
C VAL A 21 -4.55 5.52 -9.13
N TYR A 22 -4.34 4.38 -9.79
CA TYR A 22 -3.15 4.16 -10.61
C TYR A 22 -3.52 4.22 -12.10
N HIS A 23 -2.75 4.97 -12.87
CA HIS A 23 -2.94 5.04 -14.32
C HIS A 23 -2.53 3.73 -15.02
N HIS A 24 -1.50 3.06 -14.51
CA HIS A 24 -1.05 1.76 -15.01
C HIS A 24 -0.27 1.00 -13.92
N MET A 25 -0.68 -0.23 -13.60
CA MET A 25 0.12 -1.13 -12.76
C MET A 25 0.94 -2.09 -13.64
N GLY A 26 2.24 -1.85 -13.73
CA GLY A 26 3.16 -2.76 -14.40
C GLY A 26 3.35 -4.07 -13.62
N THR A 27 3.39 -5.20 -14.33
CA THR A 27 3.54 -6.54 -13.74
C THR A 27 4.79 -6.68 -12.86
N LYS A 28 5.88 -6.01 -13.25
CA LYS A 28 7.16 -5.97 -12.52
C LYS A 28 7.06 -5.43 -11.09
N HIS A 29 6.01 -4.69 -10.77
CA HIS A 29 5.86 -4.01 -9.47
C HIS A 29 4.56 -4.38 -8.75
N ILE A 30 3.84 -5.41 -9.20
CA ILE A 30 2.57 -5.87 -8.58
C ILE A 30 2.72 -6.07 -7.07
N SER A 31 3.82 -6.71 -6.63
CA SER A 31 4.08 -6.91 -5.20
C SER A 31 4.01 -5.61 -4.40
N ARG A 32 4.60 -4.53 -4.91
CA ARG A 32 4.63 -3.24 -4.20
C ARG A 32 3.22 -2.64 -4.02
N TYR A 33 2.35 -2.81 -5.01
CA TYR A 33 0.96 -2.38 -4.90
C TYR A 33 0.22 -3.21 -3.86
N VAL A 34 0.36 -4.54 -3.88
CA VAL A 34 -0.27 -5.44 -2.89
C VAL A 34 0.22 -5.11 -1.47
N ASP A 35 1.52 -4.88 -1.29
CA ASP A 35 2.12 -4.51 -0.01
C ASP A 35 1.55 -3.18 0.52
N GLU A 36 1.37 -2.18 -0.36
CA GLU A 36 0.77 -0.90 0.00
C GLU A 36 -0.68 -1.06 0.49
N PHE A 37 -1.51 -1.79 -0.26
CA PHE A 37 -2.91 -2.02 0.13
C PHE A 37 -3.03 -2.79 1.44
N THR A 38 -2.17 -3.80 1.63
CA THR A 38 -2.11 -4.58 2.87
C THR A 38 -1.72 -3.70 4.05
N PHE A 39 -0.69 -2.88 3.88
CA PHE A 39 -0.28 -1.90 4.89
C PHE A 39 -1.43 -0.93 5.23
N ARG A 40 -2.11 -0.38 4.23
CA ARG A 40 -3.21 0.57 4.45
C ARG A 40 -4.40 -0.05 5.18
N LEU A 41 -4.75 -1.29 4.86
CA LEU A 41 -5.83 -2.01 5.53
C LEU A 41 -5.46 -2.34 6.99
N ASN A 42 -4.24 -2.79 7.23
CA ASN A 42 -3.75 -3.10 8.57
C ASN A 42 -3.61 -1.84 9.45
N GLN A 43 -3.06 -0.76 8.91
CA GLN A 43 -2.94 0.51 9.63
C GLN A 43 -4.27 1.26 9.73
N GLY A 44 -5.24 0.96 8.85
CA GLY A 44 -6.55 1.60 8.78
C GLY A 44 -7.56 1.12 9.82
N ILE A 45 -7.17 0.17 10.68
CA ILE A 45 -8.03 -0.36 11.74
C ILE A 45 -8.27 0.75 12.77
N VAL A 46 -9.54 0.95 13.17
CA VAL A 46 -9.99 1.97 14.15
C VAL A 46 -9.24 1.88 15.50
N LYS A 47 -8.65 0.72 15.80
CA LYS A 47 -7.82 0.45 16.98
C LYS A 47 -6.49 1.22 16.98
N VAL A 48 -5.98 1.66 15.82
CA VAL A 48 -4.71 2.38 15.73
C VAL A 48 -4.99 3.88 15.75
N HIS A 49 -4.51 4.55 16.81
CA HIS A 49 -4.67 6.00 16.95
C HIS A 49 -4.02 6.75 15.78
N THR A 50 -4.68 7.83 15.30
CA THR A 50 -4.29 8.57 14.09
C THR A 50 -2.83 8.99 14.08
N MET A 51 -2.30 9.51 15.19
CA MET A 51 -0.88 9.90 15.26
C MET A 51 0.09 8.72 15.15
N SER A 52 -0.28 7.55 15.69
CA SER A 52 0.52 6.33 15.53
C SER A 52 0.50 5.84 14.09
N ARG A 53 -0.63 6.02 13.38
CA ARG A 53 -0.71 5.71 11.95
C ARG A 53 0.19 6.62 11.13
N ILE A 54 0.13 7.94 11.39
CA ILE A 54 1.01 8.92 10.71
C ILE A 54 2.48 8.58 10.97
N ALA A 55 2.86 8.30 12.22
CA ALA A 55 4.21 7.91 12.57
C ALA A 55 4.69 6.66 11.80
N SER A 56 3.83 5.63 11.66
CA SER A 56 4.17 4.42 10.90
C SER A 56 4.40 4.68 9.41
N ILE A 57 3.62 5.60 8.81
CA ILE A 57 3.75 6.00 7.41
C ILE A 57 5.10 6.72 7.22
N VAL A 58 5.40 7.69 8.10
CA VAL A 58 6.66 8.44 8.05
C VAL A 58 7.86 7.52 8.27
N GLY A 59 7.77 6.57 9.21
CA GLY A 59 8.81 5.57 9.44
C GLY A 59 9.08 4.69 8.21
N GLY A 60 8.03 4.28 7.49
CA GLY A 60 8.16 3.50 6.25
C GLY A 60 8.78 4.26 5.07
N MET A 61 8.81 5.60 5.12
CA MET A 61 9.43 6.44 4.09
C MET A 61 10.95 6.57 4.27
N LEU A 62 11.47 6.36 5.48
CA LEU A 62 12.89 6.53 5.80
C LEU A 62 13.75 5.59 4.95
N GLY A 63 14.79 6.15 4.33
CA GLY A 63 15.73 5.40 3.47
C GLY A 63 15.15 4.91 2.14
N LYS A 64 13.86 5.18 1.84
CA LYS A 64 13.21 4.81 0.57
C LYS A 64 13.16 5.97 -0.44
N ARG A 65 13.78 7.11 -0.12
CA ARG A 65 13.84 8.28 -1.00
C ARG A 65 14.62 7.95 -2.27
N LEU A 66 13.95 8.10 -3.40
CA LEU A 66 14.52 7.91 -4.72
C LEU A 66 15.06 9.26 -5.22
N THR A 67 16.38 9.39 -5.30
CA THR A 67 17.04 10.57 -5.86
C THR A 67 17.36 10.34 -7.33
N TYR A 68 17.48 11.42 -8.11
CA TYR A 68 17.87 11.32 -9.53
C TYR A 68 19.21 10.58 -9.68
N ARG A 69 20.19 10.92 -8.84
CA ARG A 69 21.48 10.23 -8.76
C ARG A 69 21.35 8.72 -8.52
N ASN A 70 20.45 8.30 -7.62
CA ASN A 70 20.22 6.87 -7.34
C ASN A 70 19.49 6.16 -8.50
N LEU A 71 18.74 6.90 -9.31
CA LEU A 71 18.01 6.36 -10.47
C LEU A 71 18.92 6.17 -11.68
N THR A 72 19.78 7.15 -11.96
CA THR A 72 20.62 7.16 -13.15
C THR A 72 22.01 6.57 -12.91
N GLY A 73 22.46 6.52 -11.65
CA GLY A 73 23.81 6.05 -11.29
C GLY A 73 24.94 7.00 -11.72
N ILE A 74 24.59 8.22 -12.16
CA ILE A 74 25.50 9.29 -12.59
C ILE A 74 25.55 10.36 -11.50
#